data_AF-A0A6G3U6S2-F1
#
_entry.id   AF-A0A6G3U6S2-F1
#
_cell.length_a   1.000
_cell.length_b   1.000
_cell.length_c   1.000
_cell.angle_alpha   90.00
_cell.angle_beta   90.00
_cell.angle_gamma   90.00
#
_symmetry.space_group_name_H-M   'P 1'
#
loop_
_entity.id
_entity.type
_entity.pdbx_description
1 polymer ?
#
loop_
_entity_poly.entity_id
_entity_poly.type
_entity_poly.pdbx_seq_one_letter_code
_entity_poly.pdbx_strand_id
1 'polypeptide(L)'
;MALGTATAPYELRFDTGRVCLDLLATTHPAERLDSLPVLRAWITGSGLVPPGTALVHADASWPPAFRELRGRLAPLLRGRP
;
A
#
# COMPACT_ATOMS: atom_id res chain seq x y z
N MET A 1 23.65 23.25 -23.45
CA MET A 1 22.36 22.95 -22.80
C MET A 1 22.13 21.46 -22.91
N ALA A 2 22.23 20.72 -21.81
CA ALA A 2 21.91 19.29 -21.78
C ALA A 2 20.39 19.17 -21.63
N LEU A 3 19.72 18.66 -22.66
CA LEU A 3 18.31 18.25 -22.55
C LEU A 3 18.25 17.15 -21.49
N GLY A 4 17.61 17.46 -20.37
CA GLY A 4 17.33 16.48 -19.33
C GLY A 4 16.64 15.28 -19.96
N THR A 5 17.26 14.12 -19.84
CA THR A 5 16.60 12.84 -20.05
C THR A 5 15.62 12.67 -18.90
N ALA A 6 14.49 13.39 -18.96
CA ALA A 6 13.31 13.01 -18.21
C ALA A 6 12.92 11.65 -18.75
N THR A 7 13.32 10.59 -18.05
CA THR A 7 12.76 9.26 -18.24
C THR A 7 11.25 9.45 -18.30
N ALA A 8 10.62 9.10 -19.42
CA ALA A 8 9.17 9.13 -19.56
C ALA A 8 8.57 8.48 -18.29
N PRO A 9 7.47 9.02 -17.73
CA PRO A 9 6.82 8.39 -16.59
C PRO A 9 6.61 6.93 -16.99
N TYR A 10 7.17 6.01 -16.21
CA TYR A 10 6.97 4.59 -16.45
C TYR A 10 5.51 4.26 -16.09
N GLU A 11 4.56 4.65 -16.95
CA GLU A 11 3.12 4.63 -16.70
C GLU A 11 2.54 3.22 -16.53
N LEU A 12 3.33 2.18 -16.81
CA LEU A 12 2.87 0.78 -16.79
C LEU A 12 3.50 -0.05 -15.66
N ARG A 13 4.21 0.57 -14.72
CA ARG A 13 4.72 -0.15 -13.55
C ARG A 13 3.69 -0.04 -12.45
N PHE A 14 3.01 -1.15 -12.18
CA PHE A 14 2.29 -1.33 -10.92
C PHE A 14 3.36 -1.21 -9.81
N ASP A 15 3.44 -0.05 -9.14
CA ASP A 15 4.44 0.23 -8.11
C ASP A 15 4.09 -0.51 -6.81
N THR A 16 4.17 -1.83 -6.87
CA THR A 16 3.93 -2.70 -5.72
C THR A 16 4.98 -2.51 -4.64
N GLY A 17 6.21 -2.11 -5.03
CA GLY A 17 7.33 -1.99 -4.10
C GLY A 17 7.03 -0.97 -3.02
N ARG A 18 6.67 0.26 -3.41
CA ARG A 18 6.35 1.33 -2.46
C ARG A 18 5.15 0.99 -1.59
N VAL A 19 4.05 0.52 -2.18
CA VAL A 19 2.84 0.25 -1.40
C VAL A 19 2.99 -0.92 -0.44
N CYS A 20 3.77 -1.95 -0.78
CA CYS A 20 4.08 -3.02 0.15
C CYS A 20 4.92 -2.53 1.33
N LEU A 21 5.88 -1.61 1.10
CA LEU A 21 6.65 -0.98 2.18
C LEU A 21 5.78 -0.06 3.04
N ASP A 22 4.90 0.74 2.44
CA ASP A 22 3.95 1.59 3.16
C ASP A 22 2.99 0.75 4.01
N LEU A 23 2.55 -0.41 3.49
CA LEU A 23 1.76 -1.37 4.25
C LEU A 23 2.54 -1.89 5.46
N LEU A 24 3.81 -2.29 5.31
CA LEU A 24 4.65 -2.71 6.44
C LEU A 24 4.81 -1.60 7.49
N ALA A 25 4.96 -0.35 7.07
CA ALA A 25 5.14 0.79 7.97
C ALA A 25 3.93 1.05 8.88
N THR A 26 2.74 0.53 8.54
CA THR A 26 1.52 0.72 9.36
C THR A 26 1.55 0.05 10.74
N THR A 27 2.60 -0.70 11.09
CA THR A 27 2.82 -1.22 12.45
C THR A 27 3.57 -0.29 13.38
N HIS A 28 4.17 0.80 12.88
CA HIS A 28 5.02 1.69 13.67
C HIS A 28 4.41 3.11 13.77
N PRO A 29 4.34 3.71 14.97
CA PRO A 29 4.72 3.16 16.28
C PRO A 29 3.72 2.16 16.88
N ALA A 30 2.50 2.07 16.36
CA ALA A 30 1.46 1.13 16.77
C ALA A 30 0.66 0.65 15.55
N GLU A 31 -0.26 -0.30 15.74
CA GLU A 31 -1.18 -0.74 14.68
C GLU A 31 -2.04 0.43 14.19
N ARG A 32 -1.90 0.78 12.91
CA ARG A 32 -2.67 1.86 12.29
C ARG A 32 -3.86 1.37 11.46
N LEU A 33 -3.90 0.10 11.05
CA LEU A 33 -5.01 -0.48 10.28
C LEU A 33 -5.99 -1.20 11.22
N ASP A 34 -6.42 -0.51 12.28
CA ASP A 34 -7.24 -1.08 13.35
C ASP A 34 -8.74 -1.19 12.99
N SER A 35 -9.18 -0.37 12.05
CA SER A 35 -10.59 -0.14 11.72
C SER A 35 -10.83 0.03 10.22
N LEU A 36 -12.06 -0.25 9.79
CA LEU A 36 -12.46 -0.14 8.38
C LEU A 36 -12.33 1.28 7.79
N PRO A 37 -12.72 2.37 8.49
CA PRO A 37 -12.54 3.73 7.96
C PRO A 37 -11.07 4.07 7.72
N VAL A 38 -10.18 3.70 8.66
CA VAL A 38 -8.75 3.96 8.52
C VAL A 38 -8.14 3.15 7.38
N LEU A 39 -8.54 1.88 7.22
CA LEU A 39 -8.12 1.08 6.09
C LEU A 39 -8.55 1.67 4.75
N ARG A 40 -9.81 2.12 4.63
CA ARG A 40 -10.32 2.77 3.41
C ARG A 40 -9.50 4.02 3.08
N ALA A 41 -9.24 4.88 4.08
CA ALA A 41 -8.41 6.06 3.90
C ALA A 41 -6.98 5.72 3.45
N TRP A 42 -6.38 4.67 4.00
CA TRP A 42 -5.06 4.19 3.58
C TRP A 42 -5.06 3.65 2.15
N ILE A 43 -6.05 2.85 1.73
CA ILE A 43 -6.17 2.33 0.36
C ILE A 43 -6.28 3.48 -0.65
N THR A 44 -7.10 4.49 -0.35
CA THR A 44 -7.25 5.65 -1.23
C THR A 44 -6.01 6.56 -1.23
N GLY A 45 -5.34 6.70 -0.08
CA GLY A 45 -4.16 7.56 0.06
C GLY A 45 -2.86 6.94 -0.47
N SER A 46 -2.76 5.61 -0.52
CA SER A 46 -1.60 4.87 -1.02
C SER A 46 -1.57 4.73 -2.54
N GLY A 47 -2.65 5.11 -3.24
CA GLY A 47 -2.73 4.98 -4.70
C GLY A 47 -3.02 3.57 -5.19
N LEU A 48 -3.46 2.65 -4.32
CA LEU A 48 -3.90 1.30 -4.72
C LEU A 48 -5.11 1.31 -5.66
N VAL A 49 -5.91 2.37 -5.58
CA VAL A 49 -7.10 2.57 -6.39
C VAL A 49 -7.08 3.97 -7.00
N PRO A 50 -7.70 4.17 -8.18
CA PRO A 50 -7.87 5.51 -8.74
C PRO A 50 -8.55 6.47 -7.74
N PRO A 51 -8.20 7.78 -7.77
CA PRO A 51 -8.87 8.79 -6.96
C PRO A 51 -10.39 8.77 -7.17
N GLY A 52 -11.15 8.82 -6.08
CA GLY A 52 -12.62 8.76 -6.12
C GLY A 52 -13.22 7.36 -6.21
N THR A 53 -12.40 6.29 -6.23
CA THR A 53 -12.90 4.91 -6.18
C THR A 53 -13.67 4.66 -4.88
N ALA A 54 -14.96 4.37 -5.00
CA ALA A 54 -15.81 4.05 -3.86
C ALA A 54 -15.57 2.61 -3.40
N LEU A 55 -15.07 2.44 -2.16
CA LEU A 55 -14.83 1.13 -1.56
C LEU A 55 -16.11 0.52 -0.96
N VAL A 56 -17.19 0.46 -1.76
CA VAL A 56 -18.54 0.08 -1.29
C VAL A 56 -18.62 -1.33 -0.70
N HIS A 57 -17.80 -2.25 -1.19
CA HIS A 57 -17.74 -3.64 -0.73
C HIS A 57 -16.75 -3.89 0.41
N ALA A 58 -16.06 -2.86 0.90
CA ALA A 58 -15.12 -3.04 2.00
C ALA A 58 -15.89 -3.25 3.32
N ASP A 59 -15.59 -4.33 4.03
CA ASP A 59 -16.28 -4.73 5.25
C ASP A 59 -15.31 -4.98 6.42
N ALA A 60 -15.85 -5.35 7.58
CA ALA A 60 -15.07 -5.53 8.82
C ALA A 60 -14.06 -6.69 8.76
N SER A 61 -14.13 -7.57 7.75
CA SER A 61 -13.15 -8.64 7.54
C SER A 61 -11.84 -8.13 6.90
N TRP A 62 -11.86 -6.95 6.31
CA TRP A 62 -10.70 -6.40 5.60
C TRP A 62 -9.53 -6.02 6.51
N PRO A 63 -9.70 -5.29 7.64
CA PRO A 63 -8.57 -4.95 8.52
C PRO A 63 -7.74 -6.18 8.98
N PRO A 64 -8.33 -7.27 9.50
CA PRO A 64 -7.53 -8.45 9.84
C PRO A 64 -6.88 -9.10 8.61
N ALA A 65 -7.56 -9.16 7.46
CA ALA A 65 -6.99 -9.70 6.23
C ALA A 65 -5.77 -8.90 5.72
N PHE A 66 -5.80 -7.57 5.83
CA PHE A 66 -4.65 -6.71 5.48
C PHE A 66 -3.48 -6.89 6.45
N ARG A 67 -3.75 -7.08 7.75
CA ARG A 67 -2.71 -7.39 8.75
C ARG A 67 -2.07 -8.76 8.47
N GLU A 68 -2.87 -9.75 8.07
CA GLU A 68 -2.37 -11.06 7.64
C GLU A 68 -1.50 -10.96 6.38
N LEU A 69 -1.98 -10.25 5.35
CA LEU A 69 -1.20 -9.97 4.14
C LEU A 69 0.13 -9.31 4.48
N ARG A 70 0.13 -8.28 5.33
CA ARG A 70 1.34 -7.60 5.81
C ARG A 70 2.30 -8.57 6.50
N GLY A 71 1.79 -9.49 7.33
CA GLY A 71 2.58 -10.55 7.96
C GLY A 71 3.23 -11.50 6.95
N ARG A 72 2.56 -11.79 5.84
CA ARG A 72 3.10 -12.61 4.73
C ARG A 72 4.12 -11.87 3.87
N LEU A 73 3.98 -10.54 3.73
CA LEU A 73 4.91 -9.71 2.95
C LEU A 73 6.22 -9.41 3.71
N ALA A 74 6.18 -9.31 5.04
CA ALA A 74 7.35 -8.91 5.83
C ALA A 74 8.59 -9.80 5.59
N PRO A 75 8.49 -11.15 5.53
CA PRO A 75 9.63 -12.00 5.22
C PRO A 75 10.17 -11.81 3.80
N LEU A 76 9.30 -11.54 2.82
CA LEU A 76 9.70 -11.38 1.42
C LEU A 76 10.53 -10.11 1.21
N LEU A 77 10.21 -9.04 1.94
CA LEU A 77 10.87 -7.73 1.81
C LEU A 77 12.13 -7.57 2.66
N ARG A 78 12.27 -8.35 3.74
CA ARG A 78 13.50 -8.34 4.57
C ARG A 78 14.66 -9.14 3.94
N GLY A 79 14.41 -9.85 2.85
CA GLY A 79 15.36 -10.80 2.27
C GLY A 79 15.48 -12.07 3.11
N ARG A 80 15.90 -13.17 2.47
CA ARG A 80 16.29 -14.37 3.22
C ARG A 80 17.57 -14.03 4.02
N PRO A 81 17.71 -14.48 5.27
CA PRO A 81 18.99 -14.38 5.97
C PRO A 81 20.11 -15.09 5.19
#